data_AF-A0A963RDS0-F1
#
_entry.id   AF-A0A963RDS0-F1
#
_cell.length_a   1.000
_cell.length_b   1.000
_cell.length_c   1.000
_cell.angle_alpha   90.00
_cell.angle_beta   90.00
_cell.angle_gamma   90.00
#
_symmetry.space_group_name_H-M   'P 1'
#
loop_
_entity.id
_entity.type
_entity.pdbx_description
1 polymer ?
#
loop_
_entity_poly.entity_id
_entity_poly.type
_entity_poly.pdbx_seq_one_letter_code
_entity_poly.pdbx_strand_id
1 'polypeptide(L)' 'VGAGDSFTAGMVHALAHGQELDEAFRLGMATGSAAILTAGTGLALREDIERLLKQYSAC' A
#
# COMPACT_ATOMS: atom_id res chain seq x y z
N VAL A 1 -6.02 10.63 -7.74
CA VAL A 1 -6.05 11.38 -6.44
C VAL A 1 -6.41 10.37 -5.35
N GLY A 2 -5.84 10.43 -4.16
CA GLY A 2 -6.09 9.45 -3.07
C GLY A 2 -4.90 8.57 -2.66
N ALA A 3 -3.70 8.88 -3.13
CA ALA A 3 -2.48 8.14 -2.78
C ALA A 3 -2.14 8.24 -1.27
N GLY A 4 -2.32 9.41 -0.67
CA GLY A 4 -2.11 9.61 0.77
C GLY A 4 -3.07 8.79 1.63
N ASP A 5 -4.38 8.87 1.32
CA ASP A 5 -5.40 8.09 2.03
C ASP A 5 -5.16 6.58 1.89
N SER A 6 -4.77 6.14 0.69
CA SER A 6 -4.44 4.74 0.43
C SER A 6 -3.22 4.28 1.22
N PHE A 7 -2.17 5.11 1.27
CA PHE A 7 -0.98 4.85 2.10
C PHE A 7 -1.34 4.72 3.58
N THR A 8 -2.12 5.68 4.11
CA THR A 8 -2.56 5.65 5.51
C THR A 8 -3.43 4.43 5.79
N ALA A 9 -4.34 4.08 4.89
CA ALA A 9 -5.17 2.87 5.01
C ALA A 9 -4.31 1.60 5.03
N GLY A 10 -3.28 1.50 4.16
CA GLY A 10 -2.33 0.39 4.15
C GLY A 10 -1.56 0.26 5.46
N MET A 11 -1.03 1.37 5.99
CA MET A 11 -0.33 1.36 7.28
C MET A 11 -1.25 0.93 8.43
N VAL A 12 -2.44 1.55 8.54
CA VAL A 12 -3.39 1.23 9.62
C VAL A 12 -3.85 -0.21 9.53
N HIS A 13 -4.09 -0.73 8.33
CA HIS A 13 -4.46 -2.12 8.12
C HIS A 13 -3.39 -3.08 8.65
N ALA A 14 -2.13 -2.91 8.24
CA ALA A 14 -1.03 -3.77 8.69
C ALA A 14 -0.82 -3.70 10.21
N LEU A 15 -0.80 -2.49 10.78
CA LEU A 15 -0.62 -2.30 12.22
C LEU A 15 -1.78 -2.92 13.02
N ALA A 16 -3.02 -2.77 12.55
CA ALA A 16 -4.19 -3.38 13.18
C ALA A 16 -4.16 -4.92 13.14
N HIS A 17 -3.41 -5.51 12.21
CA HIS A 17 -3.16 -6.96 12.12
C HIS A 17 -1.89 -7.40 12.85
N GLY A 18 -1.25 -6.51 13.63
CA GLY A 18 -0.07 -6.84 14.42
C GLY A 18 1.22 -6.98 13.61
N GLN A 19 1.26 -6.45 12.40
CA GLN A 19 2.50 -6.40 11.61
C GLN A 19 3.47 -5.37 12.18
N GLU A 20 4.77 -5.65 12.01
CA GLU A 20 5.83 -4.73 12.39
C GLU A 20 5.77 -3.43 11.58
N LEU A 21 6.34 -2.35 12.12
CA LEU A 21 6.30 -1.03 11.49
C LEU A 21 6.88 -1.05 10.06
N ASP A 22 7.94 -1.82 9.84
CA ASP A 22 8.56 -1.96 8.52
C ASP A 22 7.63 -2.66 7.51
N GLU A 23 6.88 -3.67 7.94
CA GLU A 23 5.87 -4.34 7.11
C GLU A 23 4.71 -3.40 6.80
N ALA A 24 4.24 -2.66 7.80
CA ALA A 24 3.19 -1.67 7.64
C ALA A 24 3.60 -0.53 6.69
N PHE A 25 4.85 -0.07 6.79
CA PHE A 25 5.39 0.94 5.89
C PHE A 25 5.45 0.43 4.45
N ARG A 26 5.90 -0.82 4.23
CA ARG A 26 5.89 -1.45 2.90
C ARG A 26 4.47 -1.56 2.34
N LEU A 27 3.48 -1.93 3.16
CA LEU A 27 2.09 -1.99 2.72
C LEU A 27 1.52 -0.61 2.39
N GLY A 28 1.86 0.41 3.18
CA GLY A 28 1.53 1.80 2.88
C GLY A 28 2.10 2.24 1.52
N MET A 29 3.40 1.96 1.28
CA MET A 29 4.05 2.29 0.00
C MET A 29 3.36 1.61 -1.19
N ALA A 30 2.97 0.34 -1.05
CA ALA A 30 2.31 -0.42 -2.10
C ALA A 30 0.91 0.11 -2.41
N THR A 31 0.11 0.34 -1.38
CA THR A 31 -1.26 0.86 -1.50
C THR A 31 -1.28 2.29 -2.05
N GLY A 32 -0.38 3.17 -1.58
CA GLY A 32 -0.24 4.53 -2.10
C GLY A 32 0.21 4.58 -3.55
N SER A 33 1.18 3.74 -3.93
CA SER A 33 1.67 3.66 -5.31
C SER A 33 0.62 3.07 -6.26
N ALA A 34 -0.10 2.03 -5.83
CA ALA A 34 -1.17 1.40 -6.61
C ALA A 34 -2.31 2.38 -6.92
N ALA A 35 -2.64 3.30 -5.99
CA ALA A 35 -3.68 4.31 -6.18
C ALA A 35 -3.36 5.36 -7.26
N ILE A 36 -2.12 5.43 -7.76
CA ILE A 36 -1.71 6.33 -8.86
C ILE A 36 -1.73 5.59 -10.20
N LEU A 37 -1.65 4.25 -10.19
CA LEU A 37 -1.72 3.42 -11.39
C LEU A 37 -3.12 3.37 -11.99
N THR A 38 -4.15 3.55 -11.16
CA THR A 38 -5.53 3.66 -11.62
C THR A 38 -5.87 5.10 -12.02
N ALA A 39 -6.27 5.29 -13.28
CA ALA A 39 -6.67 6.59 -13.79
C ALA A 39 -7.89 7.14 -13.01
N GLY A 40 -7.82 8.41 -12.59
CA GLY A 40 -8.92 9.10 -11.90
C GLY A 40 -9.05 8.77 -10.41
N THR A 41 -10.21 8.24 -10.02
CA THR A 41 -10.59 7.84 -8.65
C THR A 41 -10.74 6.32 -8.51
N GLY A 42 -10.12 5.56 -9.43
CA GLY A 42 -10.17 4.10 -9.38
C GLY A 42 -9.50 3.56 -8.11
N LEU A 43 -10.09 2.54 -7.50
CA LEU A 43 -9.56 1.92 -6.29
C LEU A 43 -8.21 1.24 -6.58
N ALA A 44 -7.31 1.24 -5.59
CA ALA A 44 -6.08 0.46 -5.66
C ALA A 44 -6.44 -1.03 -5.80
N LEU A 45 -5.96 -1.66 -6.88
CA LEU A 45 -6.22 -3.07 -7.14
C LEU A 45 -5.29 -3.93 -6.28
N ARG A 46 -5.83 -5.01 -5.73
CA ARG A 46 -5.07 -5.97 -4.91
C ARG A 46 -3.85 -6.52 -5.66
N GLU A 47 -4.02 -6.82 -6.94
CA GLU A 47 -2.96 -7.35 -7.81
C GLU A 47 -1.77 -6.38 -7.93
N ASP A 48 -2.05 -5.08 -8.04
CA ASP A 48 -1.00 -4.04 -8.08
C ASP A 48 -0.29 -3.91 -6.74
N ILE A 49 -1.04 -3.95 -5.64
CA ILE A 49 -0.48 -3.91 -4.28
C ILE A 49 0.45 -5.11 -4.06
N GLU A 50 0.01 -6.33 -4.39
CA GLU A 50 0.81 -7.55 -4.25
C GLU A 50 2.06 -7.53 -5.15
N ARG A 51 1.94 -7.01 -6.37
CA ARG A 51 3.08 -6.82 -7.29
C ARG A 51 4.10 -5.83 -6.72
N LEU A 52 3.64 -4.72 -6.16
CA LEU A 52 4.50 -3.68 -5.59
C LEU A 52 5.15 -4.12 -4.28
N LEU A 53 4.43 -4.85 -3.42
CA LEU A 53 4.99 -5.45 -2.20
C LEU A 53 6.19 -6.35 -2.48
N LYS A 54 6.16 -7.12 -3.57
CA LYS A 54 7.30 -7.95 -4.01
C LYS A 54 8.53 -7.14 -4.43
N GLN A 55 8.35 -5.85 -4.77
CA GLN A 55 9.46 -4.95 -5.13
C GLN A 55 10.05 -4.26 -3.89
N TYR A 56 9.29 -4.18 -2.79
CA TYR A 56 9.76 -3.63 -1.53
C TYR A 56 10.37 -4.74 -0.67
N SER A 57 11.62 -5.10 -0.97
CA SER A 57 12.38 -6.06 -0.16
C SER A 57 12.70 -5.48 1.22
N ALA A 58 12.67 -6.34 2.26
CA ALA A 58 13.37 -6.06 3.50
C ALA A 58 14.88 -6.10 3.22
N CYS A 59 15.61 -5.10 3.70
CA CYS A 59 17.07 -5.11 3.69
C CYS A 59 17.60 -6.18 4.66
#